data_AF-A0A510HES6-F1
#
_entry.id   AF-A0A510HES6-F1
#
_cell.length_a   1.000
_cell.length_b   1.000
_cell.length_c   1.000
_cell.angle_alpha   90.00
_cell.angle_beta   90.00
_cell.angle_gamma   90.00
#
_symmetry.space_group_name_H-M   'P 1'
#
loop_
_entity.id
_entity.type
_entity.pdbx_description
1 polymer ?
#
loop_
_entity_poly.entity_id
_entity_poly.type
_entity_poly.pdbx_seq_one_letter_code
_entity_poly.pdbx_strand_id
1 'polypeptide(L)'
;MEERLDQLLAGRAEEIVRAGFAGVRERWWWERSLDGGLRICQELDPEQLARELAARAGRSPGEAGEAVRQELGLDDLAPVVLTFEIPGTATPEEATRLLQERSSGPRGLAEDLYGRLLRRLS
;
A
#
# COMPACT_ATOMS: atom_id res chain seq x y z
N MET A 1 -20.80 0.38 -23.69
CA MET A 1 -19.36 0.28 -23.43
C MET A 1 -19.13 1.09 -22.18
N GLU A 2 -18.68 0.45 -21.11
CA GLU A 2 -18.37 1.17 -19.87
C GLU A 2 -17.10 2.00 -20.09
N GLU A 3 -17.08 3.21 -19.53
CA GLU A 3 -15.90 4.08 -19.55
C GLU A 3 -14.78 3.40 -18.77
N ARG A 4 -13.56 3.44 -19.29
CA ARG A 4 -12.38 2.81 -18.67
C ARG A 4 -11.42 3.87 -18.13
N LEU A 5 -10.56 3.48 -17.20
CA LEU A 5 -9.58 4.40 -16.62
C LEU A 5 -8.70 5.06 -17.69
N ASP A 6 -8.25 4.33 -18.71
CA ASP A 6 -7.41 4.84 -19.80
C ASP A 6 -8.08 5.93 -20.64
N GLN A 7 -9.41 6.02 -20.62
CA GLN A 7 -10.21 7.03 -21.30
C GLN A 7 -10.49 8.26 -20.44
N LEU A 8 -10.22 8.19 -19.12
CA LEU A 8 -10.45 9.30 -18.21
C LEU A 8 -9.39 10.39 -18.33
N LEU A 9 -9.85 11.64 -18.25
CA LEU A 9 -8.97 12.78 -17.98
C LEU A 9 -8.40 12.69 -16.56
N ALA A 10 -7.22 13.29 -16.38
CA ALA A 10 -6.50 13.26 -15.10
C ALA A 10 -7.33 13.74 -13.90
N GLY A 11 -8.21 14.74 -14.07
CA GLY A 11 -9.06 15.24 -12.99
C GLY A 11 -10.06 14.19 -12.46
N ARG A 12 -10.71 13.44 -13.36
CA ARG A 12 -11.65 12.37 -12.94
C ARG A 12 -10.91 11.19 -12.30
N ALA A 13 -9.71 10.88 -12.80
CA ALA A 13 -8.83 9.88 -12.18
C ALA A 13 -8.42 10.28 -10.74
N GLU A 14 -8.10 11.56 -10.52
CA GLU A 14 -7.77 12.08 -9.19
C GLU A 14 -8.95 11.96 -8.22
N GLU A 15 -10.17 12.29 -8.66
CA GLU A 15 -11.38 12.16 -7.84
C GLU A 15 -11.60 10.72 -7.38
N ILE A 16 -11.44 9.76 -8.29
CA ILE A 16 -11.54 8.32 -7.98
C ILE A 16 -10.51 7.93 -6.92
N VAL A 17 -9.25 8.35 -7.08
CA VAL A 17 -8.19 8.04 -6.11
C VAL A 17 -8.49 8.65 -4.74
N ARG A 18 -8.86 9.93 -4.69
CA ARG A 18 -9.14 10.63 -3.42
C ARG A 18 -10.35 10.05 -2.68
N ALA A 19 -11.38 9.62 -3.41
CA ALA A 19 -12.56 9.02 -2.81
C ALA A 19 -12.35 7.54 -2.43
N GLY A 20 -11.61 6.80 -3.26
CA GLY A 20 -11.40 5.36 -3.11
C GLY A 20 -10.29 5.01 -2.13
N PHE A 21 -9.18 5.75 -2.12
CA PHE A 21 -8.01 5.51 -1.27
C PHE A 21 -7.94 6.54 -0.13
N ALA A 22 -8.90 6.44 0.79
CA ALA A 22 -9.08 7.37 1.89
C ALA A 22 -8.78 6.71 3.25
N GLY A 23 -8.51 7.52 4.28
CA GLY A 23 -8.33 7.04 5.66
C GLY A 23 -6.94 6.45 5.98
N VAL A 24 -6.04 6.40 5.00
CA VAL A 24 -4.63 6.01 5.20
C VAL A 24 -3.86 7.13 5.89
N ARG A 25 -3.18 6.80 6.99
CA ARG A 25 -2.39 7.75 7.79
C ARG A 25 -0.96 7.89 7.30
N GLU A 26 -0.45 6.85 6.67
CA GLU A 26 0.90 6.84 6.12
C GLU A 26 1.01 7.79 4.94
N ARG A 27 2.23 8.24 4.62
CA ARG A 27 2.45 9.11 3.47
C ARG A 27 2.30 8.30 2.17
N TRP A 28 1.47 8.82 1.28
CA TRP A 28 1.22 8.21 -0.02
C TRP A 28 0.99 9.27 -1.10
N TRP A 29 1.14 8.87 -2.35
CA TRP A 29 0.80 9.64 -3.54
C TRP A 29 0.29 8.69 -4.62
N TRP A 30 -0.17 9.26 -5.73
CA TRP A 30 -0.55 8.48 -6.89
C TRP A 30 0.06 9.04 -8.16
N GLU A 31 0.21 8.17 -9.15
CA GLU A 31 0.74 8.47 -10.45
C GLU A 31 -0.14 7.82 -11.52
N ARG A 32 -0.13 8.43 -12.71
CA ARG A 32 -0.68 7.80 -13.90
C ARG A 32 0.32 6.78 -14.42
N SER A 33 -0.09 5.53 -14.60
CA SER A 33 0.78 4.54 -15.24
C SER A 33 0.82 4.74 -16.76
N LEU A 34 1.83 4.17 -17.42
CA LEU A 34 2.05 4.33 -18.86
C LEU A 34 0.91 3.75 -19.71
N ASP A 35 0.18 2.76 -19.20
CA ASP A 35 -1.00 2.16 -19.83
C ASP A 35 -2.31 2.92 -19.56
N GLY A 36 -2.24 4.08 -18.89
CA GLY A 36 -3.42 4.89 -18.55
C GLY A 36 -4.17 4.41 -17.30
N GLY A 37 -3.58 3.50 -16.52
CA GLY A 37 -4.07 3.07 -15.21
C GLY A 37 -3.70 4.00 -14.06
N LEU A 38 -3.88 3.50 -12.84
CA LEU A 38 -3.56 4.21 -11.59
C LEU A 38 -2.47 3.45 -10.86
N ARG A 39 -1.43 4.16 -10.41
CA ARG A 39 -0.42 3.62 -9.50
C ARG A 39 -0.52 4.37 -8.17
N ILE A 40 -0.75 3.62 -7.09
CA ILE A 40 -0.70 4.14 -5.71
C ILE A 40 0.67 3.80 -5.14
N CYS A 41 1.34 4.80 -4.58
CA CYS A 41 2.65 4.68 -3.96
C CYS A 41 2.54 5.08 -2.49
N GLN A 42 3.02 4.23 -1.58
CA GLN A 42 3.02 4.50 -0.14
C GLN A 42 4.43 4.32 0.42
N GLU A 43 4.94 5.35 1.11
CA GLU A 43 6.19 5.26 1.87
C GLU A 43 6.01 4.28 3.03
N LEU A 44 7.00 3.40 3.22
CA LEU A 44 7.11 2.51 4.36
C LEU A 44 8.51 2.65 4.95
N ASP A 45 8.59 2.84 6.27
CA ASP A 45 9.81 2.73 7.06
C ASP A 45 9.87 1.32 7.70
N PRO A 46 10.69 0.40 7.16
CA PRO A 46 10.82 -0.95 7.71
C PRO A 46 11.39 -0.98 9.12
N GLU A 47 12.23 -0.01 9.48
CA GLU A 47 12.83 0.07 10.81
C GLU A 47 11.76 0.44 11.84
N GLN A 48 10.93 1.44 11.54
CA GLN A 48 9.80 1.79 12.38
C GLN A 48 8.81 0.61 12.50
N LEU A 49 8.48 -0.04 11.37
CA LEU A 49 7.61 -1.22 11.36
C LEU A 49 8.14 -2.34 12.27
N ALA A 50 9.44 -2.64 12.20
CA ALA A 50 10.07 -3.65 13.04
C ALA A 50 10.00 -3.30 14.54
N ARG A 51 10.24 -2.03 14.91
CA ARG A 51 10.14 -1.56 16.30
C ARG A 51 8.71 -1.72 16.84
N GLU A 52 7.70 -1.35 16.04
CA GLU A 52 6.30 -1.48 16.41
C GLU A 52 5.89 -2.95 16.58
N LEU A 53 6.32 -3.83 15.67
CA LEU A 53 6.06 -5.27 15.75
C LEU A 53 6.74 -5.92 16.96
N ALA A 54 8.00 -5.58 17.24
CA ALA A 54 8.73 -6.05 18.41
C ALA A 54 7.97 -5.71 19.71
N ALA A 55 7.56 -4.45 19.85
CA ALA A 55 6.79 -3.99 21.00
C ALA A 55 5.42 -4.70 21.09
N ARG A 56 4.74 -4.89 19.95
CA ARG A 56 3.39 -5.47 19.92
C ARG A 56 3.36 -6.98 20.14
N ALA A 57 4.38 -7.69 19.70
CA ALA A 57 4.52 -9.15 19.81
C ALA A 57 5.35 -9.60 21.03
N GLY A 58 5.99 -8.67 21.74
CA GLY A 58 6.89 -9.01 22.85
C GLY A 58 8.18 -9.71 22.39
N ARG A 59 8.66 -9.40 21.18
CA ARG A 59 9.87 -9.97 20.57
C ARG A 59 11.02 -8.98 20.61
N SER A 60 12.23 -9.47 20.41
CA SER A 60 13.39 -8.58 20.33
C SER A 60 13.34 -7.73 19.04
N PRO A 61 13.89 -6.50 19.05
CA PRO A 61 14.00 -5.69 17.84
C PRO A 61 14.77 -6.39 16.70
N GLY A 62 15.76 -7.22 17.03
CA GLY A 62 16.53 -7.98 16.06
C GLY A 62 15.70 -9.06 15.35
N GLU A 63 14.89 -9.82 16.11
CA GLU A 63 13.99 -10.83 15.53
C GLU A 63 12.91 -10.20 14.64
N ALA A 64 12.30 -9.09 15.11
CA ALA A 64 11.30 -8.37 14.32
C ALA A 64 11.92 -7.75 13.06
N GLY A 65 13.10 -7.15 13.19
CA GLY A 65 13.86 -6.59 12.06
C GLY A 65 14.17 -7.65 11.01
N GLU A 66 14.66 -8.82 11.44
CA GLU A 66 14.92 -9.94 10.53
C GLU A 66 13.66 -10.42 9.80
N ALA A 67 12.54 -10.54 10.52
CA ALA A 67 11.28 -10.94 9.91
C ALA A 67 10.80 -9.90 8.87
N VAL A 68 10.93 -8.61 9.16
CA VAL A 68 10.59 -7.53 8.22
C VAL A 68 11.50 -7.59 6.98
N ARG A 69 12.82 -7.69 7.15
CA ARG A 69 13.76 -7.79 6.02
C ARG A 69 13.43 -8.97 5.11
N GLN A 70 13.20 -10.14 5.70
CA GLN A 70 12.87 -11.35 4.93
C GLN A 70 11.54 -11.24 4.18
N GLU A 71 10.51 -10.68 4.82
CA GLU A 71 9.19 -10.51 4.21
C GLU A 71 9.21 -9.48 3.07
N LEU A 72 10.02 -8.43 3.21
CA LEU A 72 10.18 -7.38 2.18
C LEU A 72 11.28 -7.68 1.16
N GLY A 73 12.10 -8.73 1.38
CA GLY A 73 13.24 -9.07 0.53
C GLY A 73 14.35 -8.01 0.55
N LEU A 74 14.60 -7.38 1.70
CA LEU A 74 15.57 -6.29 1.83
C LEU A 74 16.89 -6.77 2.44
N ASP A 75 17.99 -6.21 1.95
CA ASP A 75 19.33 -6.41 2.53
C ASP A 75 19.51 -5.63 3.84
N ASP A 76 18.84 -4.49 3.98
CA ASP A 76 18.80 -3.66 5.19
C ASP A 76 17.38 -3.14 5.47
N LEU A 77 17.20 -2.29 6.48
CA LEU A 77 15.90 -1.70 6.81
C LEU A 77 15.74 -0.28 6.24
N ALA A 78 16.34 -0.01 5.07
CA ALA A 78 16.16 1.27 4.40
C ALA A 78 14.68 1.52 4.04
N PRO A 79 14.22 2.79 4.02
CA PRO A 79 12.87 3.14 3.58
C PRO A 79 12.57 2.64 2.17
N VAL A 80 11.33 2.16 1.97
CA VAL A 80 10.86 1.62 0.69
C VAL A 80 9.53 2.24 0.28
N VAL A 81 9.16 2.05 -0.97
CA VAL A 81 7.86 2.46 -1.50
C VAL A 81 7.05 1.22 -1.88
N LEU A 82 5.93 1.01 -1.20
CA LEU A 82 4.95 0.01 -1.61
C LEU A 82 4.16 0.55 -2.79
N THR A 83 3.96 -0.28 -3.81
CA THR A 83 3.23 0.09 -5.03
C THR A 83 2.04 -0.83 -5.25
N PHE A 84 0.92 -0.25 -5.66
CA PHE A 84 -0.27 -0.96 -6.09
C PHE A 84 -0.77 -0.36 -7.40
N GLU A 85 -0.96 -1.21 -8.41
CA GLU A 85 -1.36 -0.78 -9.76
C GLU A 85 -2.75 -1.29 -10.11
N ILE A 86 -3.56 -0.39 -10.68
CA ILE A 86 -4.86 -0.69 -11.28
C ILE A 86 -4.70 -0.46 -12.79
N PRO A 87 -4.97 -1.47 -13.63
CA PRO A 87 -4.75 -1.37 -15.07
C PRO A 87 -5.67 -0.33 -15.71
N GLY A 88 -5.21 0.29 -16.80
CA GLY A 88 -6.01 1.27 -17.55
C GLY A 88 -7.32 0.71 -18.10
N THR A 89 -7.42 -0.61 -18.27
CA THR A 89 -8.63 -1.30 -18.74
C THR A 89 -9.72 -1.44 -17.69
N ALA A 90 -9.43 -1.19 -16.40
CA ALA A 90 -10.41 -1.27 -15.34
C ALA A 90 -11.48 -0.18 -15.48
N THR A 91 -12.67 -0.44 -14.93
CA THR A 91 -13.72 0.57 -14.82
C THR A 91 -13.49 1.48 -13.59
N PRO A 92 -14.08 2.69 -13.55
CA PRO A 92 -14.08 3.54 -12.35
C PRO A 92 -14.59 2.83 -11.09
N GLU A 93 -15.62 2.00 -11.21
CA GLU A 93 -16.21 1.24 -10.11
C GLU A 93 -15.25 0.16 -9.61
N GLU A 94 -14.62 -0.58 -10.53
CA GLU A 94 -13.59 -1.57 -10.19
C GLU A 94 -12.41 -0.92 -9.49
N ALA A 95 -11.94 0.22 -10.02
CA ALA A 95 -10.85 0.97 -9.44
C ALA A 95 -11.18 1.44 -8.02
N THR A 96 -12.36 2.03 -7.83
CA THR A 96 -12.83 2.50 -6.52
C THR A 96 -12.87 1.36 -5.51
N ARG A 97 -13.44 0.21 -5.90
CA ARG A 97 -13.49 -0.97 -5.03
C ARG A 97 -12.09 -1.46 -4.64
N LEU A 98 -11.20 -1.59 -5.61
CA LEU A 98 -9.81 -2.03 -5.36
C LEU A 98 -9.07 -1.07 -4.44
N LEU A 99 -9.24 0.24 -4.61
CA LEU A 99 -8.65 1.24 -3.72
C LEU A 99 -9.19 1.11 -2.30
N GLN A 100 -10.50 0.96 -2.13
CA GLN A 100 -11.14 0.82 -0.82
C GLN A 100 -10.69 -0.45 -0.10
N GLU A 101 -10.55 -1.57 -0.82
CA GLU A 101 -10.01 -2.81 -0.26
C GLU A 101 -8.58 -2.58 0.29
N ARG A 102 -7.75 -1.87 -0.48
CA ARG A 102 -6.36 -1.57 -0.14
C ARG A 102 -6.18 -0.44 0.88
N SER A 103 -7.20 0.37 1.13
CA SER A 103 -7.20 1.42 2.16
C SER A 103 -8.15 1.12 3.33
N SER A 104 -8.57 -0.14 3.51
CA SER A 104 -9.53 -0.52 4.55
C SER A 104 -8.98 -0.35 5.98
N GLY A 105 -7.66 -0.35 6.13
CA GLY A 105 -6.96 -0.08 7.39
C GLY A 105 -6.16 1.23 7.36
N PRO A 106 -5.84 1.81 8.53
CA PRO A 106 -5.10 3.07 8.61
C PRO A 106 -3.68 2.98 8.03
N ARG A 107 -3.12 1.77 7.87
CA ARG A 107 -1.81 1.55 7.26
C ARG A 107 -1.86 1.36 5.74
N GLY A 108 -3.04 1.44 5.12
CA GLY A 108 -3.19 1.33 3.67
C GLY A 108 -2.56 0.06 3.10
N LEU A 109 -1.65 0.23 2.14
CA LEU A 109 -0.96 -0.88 1.45
C LEU A 109 -0.16 -1.79 2.42
N ALA A 110 0.25 -1.27 3.56
CA ALA A 110 1.05 -2.00 4.54
C ALA A 110 0.21 -2.83 5.54
N GLU A 111 -1.13 -2.75 5.51
CA GLU A 111 -2.00 -3.40 6.51
C GLU A 111 -1.85 -4.93 6.48
N ASP A 112 -1.93 -5.53 5.29
CA ASP A 112 -1.78 -6.98 5.13
C ASP A 112 -0.38 -7.47 5.54
N LEU A 113 0.65 -6.70 5.19
CA LEU A 113 2.04 -6.96 5.55
C LEU A 113 2.20 -6.98 7.08
N TYR A 114 1.72 -5.94 7.75
CA TYR A 114 1.74 -5.83 9.20
C TYR A 114 1.04 -7.02 9.86
N GLY A 115 -0.15 -7.39 9.37
CA GLY A 115 -0.92 -8.52 9.90
C GLY A 115 -0.21 -9.86 9.74
N ARG A 116 0.44 -10.12 8.59
CA ARG A 116 1.23 -11.35 8.37
C ARG A 116 2.43 -11.42 9.30
N LEU A 117 3.18 -10.32 9.41
CA LEU A 117 4.35 -10.24 10.28
C LEU A 117 3.99 -10.42 11.76
N LEU A 118 2.90 -9.80 12.21
CA LEU A 118 2.45 -9.93 13.59
C LEU A 118 2.06 -11.38 13.92
N ARG A 119 1.36 -12.07 13.01
CA ARG A 119 1.05 -13.51 13.17
C ARG A 119 2.30 -14.38 13.17
N ARG A 120 3.30 -14.04 12.37
CA ARG A 120 4.58 -14.76 12.31
C ARG A 120 5.40 -14.59 13.60
N LEU A 121 5.29 -13.44 14.25
CA LEU A 121 6.06 -13.08 15.45
C LEU A 121 5.35 -13.39 16.77
N SER A 122 4.05 -13.70 16.74
CA SER A 122 3.28 -14.12 17.92
C SER A 122 3.67 -15.54 18.31
#